data_AF-A0ABD5S213-F1
#
_entry.id   AF-A0ABD5S213-F1
#
_cell.length_a   1.000
_cell.length_b   1.000
_cell.length_c   1.000
_cell.angle_alpha   90.00
_cell.angle_beta   90.00
_cell.angle_gamma   90.00
#
_symmetry.space_group_name_H-M   'P 1'
#
loop_
_entity.id
_entity.type
_entity.pdbx_description
1 polymer ?
#
loop_
_entity_poly.entity_id
_entity_poly.type
_entity_poly.pdbx_seq_one_letter_code
_entity_poly.pdbx_strand_id
1 'polypeptide(L)'
;VVERGRDGTLAVERSMSPGGRYDGLGVERESGDTALTKFREGRWWYPTVYRDAEGESKGTYVNVCTPVECFPDAVRYVDLHVDVVRHRDGRVERVDGDDLDAAEAAGNLSPELAEKARSVASALERAL
;
A
#
# COMPACT_ATOMS: atom_id res chain seq x y z
N VAL A 1 2.42 -8.89 14.62
CA VAL A 1 3.55 -7.93 14.53
C VAL A 1 4.83 -8.74 14.54
N VAL A 2 5.70 -8.55 13.56
CA VAL A 2 6.98 -9.27 13.42
C VAL A 2 8.19 -8.38 13.66
N GLU A 3 8.02 -7.05 13.63
CA GLU A 3 9.12 -6.09 13.86
C GLU A 3 8.59 -4.80 14.53
N ARG A 4 9.36 -4.25 15.47
CA ARG A 4 9.22 -2.86 15.98
C ARG A 4 10.61 -2.22 16.04
N GLY A 5 10.88 -1.30 15.13
CA GLY A 5 12.12 -0.55 15.02
C GLY A 5 12.15 0.68 15.93
N ARG A 6 13.34 1.09 16.36
CA ARG A 6 13.54 2.32 17.17
C ARG A 6 13.30 3.61 16.37
N ASP A 7 13.27 3.51 15.05
CA ASP A 7 13.08 4.59 14.10
C ASP A 7 11.60 4.83 13.72
N GLY A 8 10.67 4.20 14.43
CA GLY A 8 9.24 4.25 14.14
C GLY A 8 8.78 3.25 13.08
N THR A 9 9.63 2.28 12.70
CA THR A 9 9.25 1.18 11.81
C THR A 9 8.41 0.12 12.53
N LEU A 10 7.35 -0.37 11.89
CA LEU A 10 6.50 -1.46 12.38
C LEU A 10 6.23 -2.43 11.22
N ALA A 11 6.47 -3.73 11.41
CA ALA A 11 6.10 -4.74 10.41
C ALA A 11 5.02 -5.68 10.95
N VAL A 12 4.01 -5.91 10.13
CA VAL A 12 2.90 -6.81 10.44
C VAL A 12 2.79 -7.83 9.32
N GLU A 13 2.90 -9.10 9.68
CA GLU A 13 2.62 -10.22 8.80
C GLU A 13 1.26 -10.82 9.13
N ARG A 14 0.49 -11.16 8.11
CA ARG A 14 -0.81 -11.82 8.21
C ARG A 14 -0.93 -12.95 7.20
N SER A 15 -1.61 -14.03 7.57
CA SER A 15 -2.03 -15.06 6.63
C SER A 15 -3.22 -14.58 5.80
N MET A 16 -3.25 -14.93 4.53
CA MET A 16 -4.31 -14.54 3.61
C MET A 16 -5.31 -15.69 3.42
N SER A 17 -6.61 -15.36 3.44
CA SER A 17 -7.66 -16.34 3.11
C SER A 17 -7.75 -16.49 1.60
N PRO A 18 -7.82 -17.71 1.03
CA PRO A 18 -7.91 -17.90 -0.41
C PRO A 18 -9.21 -17.35 -1.01
N GLY A 19 -9.20 -17.16 -2.33
CA GLY A 19 -10.36 -16.71 -3.11
C GLY A 19 -10.31 -15.21 -3.39
N GLY A 20 -10.50 -14.86 -4.66
CA GLY A 20 -10.35 -13.49 -5.17
C GLY A 20 -8.95 -13.19 -5.71
N ARG A 21 -8.69 -11.92 -6.01
CA ARG A 21 -7.42 -11.40 -6.50
C ARG A 21 -6.91 -10.29 -5.58
N TYR A 22 -5.60 -10.12 -5.50
CA TYR A 22 -5.02 -8.94 -4.88
C TYR A 22 -5.28 -7.70 -5.73
N ASP A 23 -5.73 -6.65 -5.06
CA ASP A 23 -6.12 -5.40 -5.71
C ASP A 23 -4.93 -4.72 -6.39
N GLY A 24 -5.18 -4.10 -7.55
CA GLY A 24 -4.18 -3.56 -8.48
C GLY A 24 -3.23 -4.58 -9.11
N LEU A 25 -2.92 -5.70 -8.45
CA LEU A 25 -1.99 -6.73 -8.94
C LEU A 25 -2.66 -7.74 -9.89
N GLY A 26 -3.96 -7.98 -9.73
CA GLY A 26 -4.69 -8.97 -10.53
C GLY A 26 -4.22 -10.42 -10.32
N VAL A 27 -3.41 -10.69 -9.30
CA VAL A 27 -2.88 -12.03 -8.96
C VAL A 27 -3.84 -12.76 -8.03
N GLU A 28 -4.04 -14.06 -8.24
CA GLU A 28 -4.95 -14.87 -7.43
C GLU A 28 -4.45 -15.03 -6.00
N ARG A 29 -5.39 -14.98 -5.05
CA ARG A 29 -5.13 -15.20 -3.64
C ARG A 29 -5.32 -16.67 -3.30
N GLU A 30 -4.25 -17.31 -2.87
CA GLU A 30 -4.17 -18.76 -2.69
C GLU A 30 -3.99 -19.15 -1.22
N SER A 31 -4.23 -20.42 -0.91
CA SER A 31 -4.04 -20.94 0.44
C SER A 31 -2.56 -20.96 0.79
N GLY A 32 -2.21 -20.42 1.95
CA GLY A 32 -0.81 -20.33 2.40
C GLY A 32 -0.15 -19.00 2.04
N ASP A 33 -0.81 -18.15 1.23
CA ASP A 33 -0.32 -16.81 0.97
C ASP A 33 -0.17 -16.00 2.27
N THR A 34 0.85 -15.14 2.30
CA THR A 34 1.10 -14.19 3.38
C THR A 34 1.18 -12.76 2.85
N ALA A 35 0.84 -11.80 3.71
CA ALA A 35 1.00 -10.37 3.43
C ALA A 35 1.84 -9.72 4.53
N LEU A 36 3.01 -9.20 4.13
CA LEU A 36 3.90 -8.44 4.99
C LEU A 36 3.73 -6.95 4.71
N THR A 37 3.09 -6.23 5.62
CA THR A 37 2.94 -4.78 5.55
C THR A 37 3.98 -4.11 6.45
N LYS A 38 4.73 -3.14 5.90
CA LYS A 38 5.69 -2.33 6.67
C LYS A 38 5.21 -0.90 6.81
N PHE A 39 5.08 -0.42 8.02
CA PHE A 39 4.73 0.96 8.33
C PHE A 39 5.96 1.71 8.83
N ARG A 40 5.95 3.02 8.63
CA ARG A 40 6.90 3.95 9.25
C ARG A 40 6.15 5.20 9.67
N GLU A 41 6.28 5.58 10.94
CA GLU A 41 5.66 6.77 11.50
C GLU A 41 5.87 8.01 10.61
N GLY A 42 4.79 8.76 10.35
CA GLY A 42 4.78 9.99 9.57
C GLY A 42 4.93 9.82 8.06
N ARG A 43 5.05 8.58 7.55
CA ARG A 43 5.18 8.32 6.12
C ARG A 43 3.83 8.40 5.42
N TRP A 44 3.79 9.02 4.24
CA TRP A 44 2.60 9.19 3.39
C TRP A 44 2.23 7.94 2.56
N TRP A 45 2.80 6.78 2.90
CA TRP A 45 2.58 5.54 2.19
C TRP A 45 3.08 4.35 3.00
N TYR A 46 2.56 3.16 2.70
CA TYR A 46 3.08 1.91 3.23
C TYR A 46 3.01 0.78 2.19
N PRO A 47 4.04 -0.07 2.06
CA PRO A 47 4.01 -1.22 1.19
C PRO A 47 3.45 -2.45 1.90
N THR A 48 2.75 -3.29 1.13
CA THR A 48 2.40 -4.67 1.46
C THR A 48 2.99 -5.59 0.40
N VAL A 49 3.86 -6.50 0.81
CA VAL A 49 4.40 -7.55 -0.07
C VAL A 49 3.59 -8.82 0.14
N TYR A 50 3.04 -9.34 -0.94
CA TYR A 50 2.33 -10.62 -0.94
C TYR A 50 3.30 -11.73 -1.34
N ARG A 51 3.27 -12.85 -0.61
CA ARG A 51 4.07 -14.05 -0.90
C ARG A 51 3.18 -15.28 -0.95
N ASP A 52 3.55 -16.27 -1.76
CA ASP A 52 2.90 -17.59 -1.78
C ASP A 52 3.35 -18.48 -0.61
N ALA A 53 2.87 -19.73 -0.58
CA ALA A 53 3.16 -20.70 0.47
C ALA A 53 4.65 -21.10 0.51
N GLU A 54 5.35 -21.01 -0.63
CA GLU A 54 6.79 -21.23 -0.76
C GLU A 54 7.62 -19.99 -0.39
N GLY A 55 6.96 -18.86 -0.17
CA GLY A 55 7.59 -17.59 0.21
C GLY A 55 8.03 -16.74 -0.98
N GLU A 56 7.68 -17.10 -2.22
CA GLU A 56 7.99 -16.33 -3.41
C GLU A 56 7.07 -15.11 -3.53
N SER A 57 7.62 -13.99 -4.03
CA SER A 57 6.85 -12.75 -4.16
C SER A 57 5.79 -12.86 -5.25
N LYS A 58 4.53 -12.59 -4.89
CA LYS A 58 3.40 -12.46 -5.81
C LYS A 58 3.21 -11.03 -6.32
N GLY A 59 3.79 -10.06 -5.62
CA GLY A 59 3.75 -8.63 -5.97
C GLY A 59 3.83 -7.74 -4.74
N THR A 60 3.99 -6.45 -4.97
CA THR A 60 3.97 -5.41 -3.92
C THR A 60 2.87 -4.42 -4.25
N TYR A 61 2.04 -4.12 -3.25
CA TYR A 61 1.04 -3.06 -3.30
C TYR A 61 1.48 -1.95 -2.36
N VAL A 62 1.43 -0.69 -2.78
CA VAL A 62 1.85 0.47 -2.00
C VAL A 62 0.71 1.48 -1.92
N ASN A 63 0.10 1.59 -0.74
CA ASN A 63 -0.95 2.56 -0.50
C ASN A 63 -0.36 3.96 -0.29
N VAL A 64 -0.88 4.97 -1.01
CA VAL A 64 -0.65 6.39 -0.69
C VAL A 64 -1.77 6.90 0.22
N CYS A 65 -1.38 7.33 1.41
CA CYS A 65 -2.30 7.75 2.45
C CYS A 65 -1.80 9.03 3.15
N THR A 66 -2.60 9.56 4.08
CA THR A 66 -2.10 10.56 5.02
C THR A 66 -0.93 10.00 5.84
N PRO A 67 -0.10 10.85 6.49
CA PRO A 67 0.99 10.38 7.34
C PRO A 67 0.52 9.28 8.31
N VAL A 68 1.18 8.14 8.25
CA VAL A 68 0.86 6.98 9.09
C VAL A 68 1.15 7.31 10.56
N GLU A 69 0.17 7.06 11.42
CA GLU A 69 0.27 7.18 12.87
C GLU A 69 0.28 5.79 13.51
N CYS A 70 1.36 5.44 14.21
CA CYS A 70 1.57 4.17 14.86
C CYS A 70 1.38 4.30 16.38
N PHE A 71 0.32 3.70 16.88
CA PHE A 71 0.01 3.56 18.29
C PHE A 71 0.51 2.20 18.81
N PRO A 72 0.53 1.98 20.14
CA PRO A 72 0.93 0.69 20.70
C PRO A 72 0.17 -0.51 20.11
N ASP A 73 -1.13 -0.35 19.86
CA ASP A 73 -2.08 -1.40 19.45
C ASP A 73 -2.78 -1.14 18.10
N ALA A 74 -2.58 0.03 17.48
CA ALA A 74 -3.24 0.40 16.24
C ALA A 74 -2.31 1.16 15.29
N VAL A 75 -2.62 1.11 13.99
CA VAL A 75 -2.08 2.00 12.98
C VAL A 75 -3.25 2.76 12.37
N ARG A 76 -3.11 4.08 12.21
CA ARG A 76 -4.14 4.94 11.61
C ARG A 76 -3.57 5.74 10.45
N TYR A 77 -4.42 5.92 9.45
CA TYR A 77 -4.23 6.76 8.28
C TYR A 77 -5.60 6.96 7.63
N VAL A 78 -5.68 7.95 6.74
CA VAL A 78 -6.79 8.11 5.79
C VAL A 78 -6.24 7.77 4.41
N ASP A 79 -6.94 6.89 3.72
CA ASP A 79 -6.66 6.48 2.35
C ASP A 79 -6.83 7.67 1.38
N LEU A 80 -5.92 7.81 0.40
CA LEU A 80 -5.98 8.89 -0.59
C LEU A 80 -6.24 8.35 -2.00
N HIS A 81 -6.87 7.18 -2.12
CA HIS A 81 -7.40 6.56 -3.33
C HIS A 81 -6.38 6.16 -4.41
N VAL A 82 -5.14 6.64 -4.36
CA VAL A 82 -4.13 6.34 -5.37
C VAL A 82 -3.09 5.38 -4.83
N ASP A 83 -2.81 4.33 -5.60
CA ASP A 83 -1.86 3.30 -5.21
C ASP A 83 -0.78 3.12 -6.27
N VAL A 84 0.32 2.49 -5.86
CA VAL A 84 1.37 2.02 -6.77
C VAL A 84 1.59 0.54 -6.55
N VAL A 85 1.53 -0.25 -7.61
CA VAL A 85 1.77 -1.69 -7.56
C VAL A 85 3.03 -2.06 -8.35
N ARG A 86 3.77 -3.03 -7.83
CA ARG A 86 4.91 -3.66 -8.49
C ARG A 86 4.63 -5.14 -8.67
N HIS A 87 4.52 -5.55 -9.92
CA HIS A 87 4.26 -6.92 -10.34
C HIS A 87 5.46 -7.82 -10.13
N ARG A 88 5.25 -9.14 -10.16
CA ARG A 88 6.31 -10.13 -10.02
C ARG A 88 7.37 -10.02 -11.11
N ASP A 89 6.98 -9.62 -12.32
CA ASP A 89 7.87 -9.38 -13.47
C ASP A 89 8.67 -8.07 -13.36
N GLY A 90 8.43 -7.28 -12.31
CA GLY A 90 9.08 -6.00 -12.07
C GLY A 90 8.39 -4.80 -12.71
N ARG A 91 7.27 -4.98 -13.44
CA ARG A 91 6.47 -3.87 -13.94
C ARG A 91 5.92 -3.07 -12.76
N VAL A 92 6.03 -1.75 -12.83
CA VAL A 92 5.46 -0.81 -11.85
C VAL A 92 4.39 0.01 -12.54
N GLU A 93 3.24 0.16 -11.89
CA GLU A 93 2.12 0.96 -12.40
C GLU A 93 1.41 1.65 -11.25
N ARG A 94 0.92 2.86 -11.51
CA ARG A 94 -0.02 3.56 -10.65
C ARG A 94 -1.44 3.10 -10.98
N VAL A 95 -2.23 2.82 -9.95
CA VAL A 95 -3.63 2.41 -10.08
C VAL A 95 -4.53 3.39 -9.33
N ASP A 96 -5.82 3.36 -9.67
CA ASP A 96 -6.90 4.11 -9.00
C ASP A 96 -6.74 5.64 -9.00
N GLY A 97 -5.98 6.17 -9.97
CA GLY A 97 -5.86 7.62 -10.19
C GLY A 97 -7.19 8.31 -10.48
N ASP A 98 -8.11 7.61 -11.16
CA ASP A 98 -9.45 8.13 -11.47
C ASP A 98 -10.32 8.29 -10.21
N ASP A 99 -10.12 7.43 -9.20
CA ASP A 99 -10.84 7.52 -7.92
C ASP A 99 -10.37 8.73 -7.10
N LEU A 100 -9.06 9.02 -7.12
CA LEU A 100 -8.52 10.25 -6.56
C LEU A 100 -9.09 11.50 -7.25
N ASP A 101 -9.12 11.50 -8.59
CA ASP A 101 -9.67 12.61 -9.38
C ASP A 101 -11.17 12.81 -9.09
N ALA A 102 -11.93 11.72 -8.96
CA ALA A 102 -13.34 11.76 -8.59
C ALA A 102 -13.55 12.30 -7.17
N ALA A 103 -12.70 11.91 -6.20
CA ALA A 103 -12.77 12.39 -4.83
C ALA A 103 -12.45 13.89 -4.71
N GLU A 104 -11.48 14.40 -5.48
CA GLU A 104 -11.20 15.84 -5.59
C GLU A 104 -12.40 16.57 -6.20
N ALA A 105 -12.92 16.09 -7.34
CA ALA A 105 -14.05 16.71 -8.03
C ALA A 105 -15.33 16.73 -7.18
N ALA A 106 -15.54 15.72 -6.34
CA ALA A 106 -16.66 15.66 -5.39
C ALA A 106 -16.46 16.54 -4.14
N GLY A 107 -15.27 17.13 -3.94
CA GLY A 107 -14.94 17.93 -2.76
C GLY A 107 -14.65 17.10 -1.49
N ASN A 108 -14.44 15.79 -1.63
CA ASN A 108 -14.06 14.91 -0.51
C ASN A 108 -12.58 15.10 -0.14
N LEU A 109 -11.75 15.53 -1.09
CA LEU A 109 -10.35 15.87 -0.89
C LEU A 109 -10.09 17.30 -1.38
N SER A 110 -9.31 18.07 -0.62
CA SER A 110 -8.85 19.38 -1.07
C SER A 110 -7.86 19.24 -2.24
N PRO A 111 -7.83 20.17 -3.21
CA PRO A 111 -6.89 20.13 -4.33
C PRO A 111 -5.42 19.95 -3.88
N GLU A 112 -5.01 20.61 -2.79
CA GLU A 112 -3.65 20.52 -2.26
C GLU A 112 -3.29 19.11 -1.76
N LEU A 113 -4.27 18.39 -1.18
CA LEU A 113 -4.09 17.03 -0.69
C LEU A 113 -4.07 16.03 -1.84
N ALA A 114 -4.91 16.25 -2.86
CA ALA A 114 -4.89 15.43 -4.06
C ALA A 114 -3.57 15.60 -4.84
N GLU A 115 -3.07 16.84 -5.00
CA GLU A 115 -1.75 17.10 -5.58
C GLU A 115 -0.64 16.42 -4.78
N LYS A 116 -0.70 16.47 -3.44
CA LYS A 116 0.26 15.78 -2.58
C LYS A 116 0.24 14.27 -2.83
N ALA A 117 -0.93 13.64 -2.90
CA ALA A 117 -1.07 12.22 -3.17
C ALA A 117 -0.48 11.83 -4.54
N ARG A 118 -0.81 12.58 -5.60
CA ARG A 118 -0.24 12.38 -6.96
C ARG A 118 1.28 12.51 -6.97
N SER A 119 1.83 13.46 -6.22
CA SER A 119 3.28 13.68 -6.11
C SER A 119 3.98 12.51 -5.43
N VAL A 120 3.40 11.99 -4.33
CA VAL A 120 3.92 10.81 -3.62
C VAL A 120 3.86 9.57 -4.51
N ALA A 121 2.71 9.30 -5.15
CA ALA A 121 2.56 8.18 -6.09
C ALA A 121 3.58 8.25 -7.23
N SER A 122 3.77 9.43 -7.83
CA SER A 122 4.76 9.62 -8.90
C SER A 122 6.19 9.39 -8.43
N ALA A 123 6.52 9.74 -7.18
CA ALA A 123 7.84 9.47 -6.62
C ALA A 123 8.07 7.99 -6.35
N LEU A 124 7.04 7.27 -5.89
CA LEU A 124 7.06 5.82 -5.68
C LEU A 124 7.24 5.06 -6.99
N GLU A 125 6.46 5.41 -8.01
CA GLU A 125 6.52 4.80 -9.34
C GLU A 125 7.91 4.88 -9.97
N ARG A 126 8.67 5.96 -9.71
CA ARG A 126 10.05 6.10 -10.19
C ARG A 126 11.10 5.36 -9.35
N ALA A 127 10.79 5.03 -8.11
CA ALA A 127 11.74 4.49 -7.14
C ALA A 127 11.68 2.97 -6.97
N LEU A 128 10.59 2.34 -7.45
CA LEU A 128 10.33 0.89 -7.39
C LEU A 128 10.80 0.16 -8.64
#